data_AF-A0A2D4ZRP8-F1
#
_entry.id   AF-A0A2D4ZRP8-F1
#
_cell.length_a   1.000
_cell.length_b   1.000
_cell.length_c   1.000
_cell.angle_alpha   90.00
_cell.angle_beta   90.00
_cell.angle_gamma   90.00
#
_symmetry.space_group_name_H-M   'P 1'
#
loop_
_entity.id
_entity.type
_entity.pdbx_description
1 polymer ?
#
loop_
_entity_poly.entity_id
_entity_poly.type
_entity_poly.pdbx_seq_one_letter_code
_entity_poly.pdbx_strand_id
1 'polypeptide(L)'
;MSTKHSAEFKAQTALEAIALPVGELEDFAKKKGVTKDEVIEWVTALKKNSANLFGEGAGSHSGHHHASGENVNLETEDDILVAAVAHGVHNDDLNYNKLFFWTTFGTGLVIVIIYGLIQFAQASWFDAQNEASVNSQYSQIKELKAKDAETLNSYGVVDLENGTYRIPIDQAINKIAEN
;
A
#
# COMPACT_ATOMS: atom_id res chain seq x y z
N MET A 1 18.97 41.21 34.36
CA MET A 1 18.83 41.44 32.90
C MET A 1 17.34 41.50 32.56
N SER A 2 16.97 42.43 31.69
CA SER A 2 15.61 42.98 31.51
C SER A 2 14.56 41.93 31.07
N THR A 3 13.61 41.61 31.95
CA THR A 3 12.46 40.73 31.64
C THR A 3 11.32 41.55 31.04
N LYS A 4 11.46 42.01 29.79
CA LYS A 4 10.39 42.76 29.10
C LYS A 4 9.23 41.89 28.62
N HIS A 5 9.43 40.58 28.47
CA HIS A 5 8.43 39.67 27.90
C HIS A 5 8.21 38.45 28.80
N SER A 6 6.93 38.14 29.06
CA SER A 6 6.49 36.94 29.82
C SER A 6 6.99 35.67 29.15
N ALA A 7 7.28 34.62 29.94
CA ALA A 7 7.70 33.32 29.45
C ALA A 7 6.68 32.71 28.47
N GLU A 8 5.40 32.93 28.72
CA GLU A 8 4.30 32.49 27.86
C GLU A 8 4.33 33.19 26.49
N PHE A 9 4.54 34.51 26.49
CA PHE A 9 4.65 35.30 25.26
C PHE A 9 5.86 34.87 24.41
N LYS A 10 6.99 34.56 25.05
CA LYS A 10 8.19 34.06 24.35
C LYS A 10 7.95 32.69 23.73
N ALA A 11 7.30 31.78 24.45
CA ALA A 11 6.96 30.44 23.96
C ALA A 11 5.97 30.50 22.78
N GLN A 12 4.93 31.32 22.90
CA GLN A 12 3.94 31.50 21.82
C GLN A 12 4.56 32.13 20.57
N THR A 13 5.37 33.17 20.75
CA THR A 13 6.06 33.84 19.65
C THR A 13 7.06 32.91 18.96
N ALA A 14 7.78 32.08 19.72
CA ALA A 14 8.71 31.09 19.16
C ALA A 14 7.97 29.98 18.38
N LEU A 15 6.84 29.48 18.88
CA LEU A 15 6.03 28.48 18.18
C LEU A 15 5.46 29.02 16.85
N GLU A 16 4.93 30.24 16.88
CA GLU A 16 4.39 30.90 15.68
C GLU A 16 5.51 31.21 14.67
N ALA A 17 6.71 31.56 15.15
CA ALA A 17 7.89 31.79 14.31
C ALA A 17 8.44 30.53 13.63
N ILE A 18 8.32 29.35 14.26
CA ILE A 18 8.74 28.06 13.66
C ILE A 18 7.89 27.69 12.44
N ALA A 19 6.62 28.11 12.42
CA ALA A 19 5.69 27.83 11.34
C ALA A 19 5.86 28.77 10.12
N LEU A 20 6.65 29.84 10.25
CA LEU A 20 6.83 30.85 9.21
C LEU A 20 8.12 30.62 8.41
N PRO A 21 8.12 30.91 7.10
CA PRO A 21 9.33 30.88 6.29
C PRO A 21 10.31 31.98 6.73
N VAL A 22 11.62 31.69 6.68
CA VAL A 22 12.70 32.56 7.20
C VAL A 22 12.67 33.98 6.60
N GLY A 23 12.13 34.15 5.39
CA GLY A 23 11.98 35.45 4.73
C GLY A 23 10.92 36.36 5.35
N GLU A 24 9.95 35.83 6.08
CA GLU A 24 8.85 36.59 6.70
C GLU A 24 9.09 36.89 8.19
N LEU A 25 10.20 36.38 8.73
CA LEU A 25 10.53 36.47 10.16
C LEU A 25 10.80 37.91 10.61
N GLU A 26 11.34 38.76 9.74
CA GLU A 26 11.59 40.18 10.06
C GLU A 26 10.30 40.97 10.20
N ASP A 27 9.33 40.75 9.32
CA ASP A 27 8.04 41.43 9.37
C ASP A 27 7.19 40.90 10.54
N PHE A 28 7.29 39.61 10.83
CA PHE A 28 6.70 39.00 12.02
C PHE A 28 7.26 39.58 13.33
N ALA A 29 8.59 39.70 13.43
CA ALA A 29 9.25 40.25 14.61
C ALA A 29 8.87 41.72 14.83
N LYS A 30 8.89 42.54 13.76
CA LYS A 30 8.41 43.93 13.79
C LYS A 30 6.95 44.05 14.25
N LYS A 31 6.06 43.18 13.75
CA LYS A 31 4.64 43.16 14.13
C LYS A 31 4.43 42.83 15.61
N LYS A 32 5.29 41.99 16.19
CA LYS A 32 5.26 41.61 17.61
C LYS A 32 6.07 42.55 18.51
N GLY A 33 6.71 43.58 17.93
CA GLY A 33 7.51 44.56 18.68
C GLY A 33 8.82 44.01 19.24
N VAL A 34 9.35 42.94 18.64
CA VAL A 34 10.57 42.24 19.06
C VAL A 34 11.58 42.21 17.92
N THR A 35 12.85 42.00 18.23
CA THR A 35 13.89 41.87 17.20
C THR A 35 13.93 40.45 16.64
N LYS A 36 14.38 40.31 15.39
CA LYS A 36 14.57 39.01 14.73
C LYS A 36 15.48 38.09 15.56
N ASP A 37 16.54 38.66 16.12
CA ASP A 37 17.53 37.91 16.90
C ASP A 37 16.94 37.35 18.20
N GLU A 38 16.07 38.11 18.88
CA GLU A 38 15.35 37.63 20.07
C GLU A 38 14.40 36.47 19.74
N VAL A 39 13.71 36.52 18.60
CA VAL A 39 12.81 35.44 18.17
C VAL A 39 13.62 34.18 17.85
N ILE A 40 14.75 34.30 17.15
CA ILE A 40 15.65 33.16 16.86
C ILE A 40 16.20 32.54 18.15
N GLU A 41 16.56 33.36 19.13
CA GLU A 41 17.02 32.90 20.45
C GLU A 41 15.92 32.07 21.15
N TRP A 42 14.67 32.54 21.13
CA TRP A 42 13.55 31.82 21.77
C TRP A 42 13.20 30.53 21.03
N VAL A 43 13.25 30.50 19.70
CA VAL A 43 13.09 29.29 18.89
C VAL A 43 14.18 28.26 19.21
N THR A 44 15.42 28.71 19.33
CA THR A 44 16.56 27.83 19.65
C THR A 44 16.44 27.27 21.06
N ALA A 45 16.05 28.10 22.03
CA ALA A 45 15.80 27.67 23.41
C ALA A 45 14.66 26.64 23.49
N LEU A 46 13.57 26.86 22.73
CA LEU A 46 12.45 25.92 22.65
C LEU A 46 12.88 24.57 22.06
N LYS A 47 13.62 24.59 20.94
CA LYS A 47 14.13 23.38 20.29
C LYS A 47 15.10 22.59 21.18
N LYS A 48 15.94 23.27 21.96
CA LYS A 48 16.85 22.65 22.91
C LYS A 48 16.10 21.98 24.07
N ASN A 49 15.10 22.66 24.63
CA ASN A 49 14.25 22.09 25.68
C ASN A 49 13.43 20.90 25.17
N SER A 50 12.86 20.97 23.96
CA SER A 50 12.18 19.83 23.36
C SER A 50 13.13 18.67 23.06
N ALA A 51 14.34 18.95 22.54
CA ALA A 51 15.31 17.91 22.25
C ALA A 51 15.78 17.19 23.52
N ASN A 52 15.90 17.89 24.65
CA ASN A 52 16.21 17.26 25.94
C ASN A 52 15.04 16.38 26.44
N LEU A 53 13.78 16.79 26.21
CA LEU A 53 12.59 15.99 26.55
C LEU A 53 12.47 14.68 25.75
N PHE A 54 13.02 14.63 24.54
CA PHE A 54 13.01 13.42 23.69
C PHE A 54 14.37 12.66 23.69
N GLY A 55 15.44 13.28 24.21
CA GLY A 55 16.80 12.75 24.18
C GLY A 55 17.12 11.77 25.30
N GLU A 56 16.39 11.81 26.43
CA GLU A 56 16.58 10.87 27.55
C GLU A 56 16.02 9.45 27.27
N GLY A 57 15.34 9.22 26.12
CA GLY A 57 14.70 7.94 25.79
C GLY A 57 15.43 7.05 24.77
N ALA A 58 16.57 7.46 24.21
CA ALA A 58 17.17 6.79 23.04
C ALA A 58 18.21 5.67 23.37
N GLY A 59 18.23 5.16 24.61
CA GLY A 59 19.25 4.20 25.05
C GLY A 59 18.77 2.97 25.82
N SER A 60 17.45 2.71 25.95
CA SER A 60 16.98 1.67 26.88
C SER A 60 15.63 1.07 26.50
N HIS A 61 15.53 0.37 25.36
CA HIS A 61 14.39 -0.55 25.13
C HIS A 61 14.86 -1.84 24.43
N SER A 62 15.66 -2.62 25.14
CA SER A 62 15.79 -4.08 24.98
C SER A 62 15.80 -4.68 26.38
N GLY A 63 14.64 -4.69 27.01
CA GLY A 63 14.47 -5.26 28.33
C GLY A 63 13.03 -5.08 28.74
N HIS A 64 12.37 -6.18 29.05
CA HIS A 64 11.09 -6.17 29.75
C HIS A 64 11.23 -5.33 31.02
N HIS A 65 10.82 -4.07 30.98
CA HIS A 65 10.68 -3.24 32.16
C HIS A 65 9.23 -3.29 32.61
N HIS A 66 8.96 -4.21 33.54
CA HIS A 66 8.11 -3.84 34.67
C HIS A 66 8.71 -2.54 35.21
N ALA A 67 8.03 -1.42 34.97
CA ALA A 67 8.36 -0.18 35.64
C ALA A 67 8.16 -0.45 37.13
N SER A 68 9.27 -0.63 37.86
CA SER A 68 9.26 -0.47 39.29
C SER A 68 9.01 1.02 39.51
N GLY A 69 7.73 1.39 39.56
CA GLY A 69 7.33 2.71 40.04
C GLY A 69 8.00 2.89 41.39
N GLU A 70 8.70 4.00 41.56
CA GLU A 70 8.98 4.46 42.91
C GLU A 70 7.60 4.64 43.56
N ASN A 71 7.28 3.76 44.50
CA ASN A 71 5.99 3.76 45.19
C ASN A 71 5.97 4.98 46.10
N VAL A 72 5.65 6.15 45.54
CA VAL A 72 5.41 7.36 46.33
C VAL A 72 4.04 7.18 46.97
N ASN A 73 4.03 6.77 48.24
CA ASN A 73 2.82 6.68 49.04
C ASN A 73 2.33 8.11 49.36
N LEU A 74 1.42 8.65 48.55
CA LEU A 74 0.71 9.88 48.86
C LEU A 74 -0.50 9.54 49.74
N GLU A 75 -0.35 9.72 51.05
CA GLU A 75 -1.48 9.73 51.98
C GLU A 75 -2.20 11.08 51.85
N THR A 76 -3.27 11.12 51.06
CA THR A 76 -4.17 12.26 50.92
C THR A 76 -5.61 11.78 51.09
N GLU A 77 -6.48 12.61 51.64
CA GLU A 77 -7.92 12.32 51.78
C GLU A 77 -8.67 12.37 50.43
N ASP A 78 -8.00 12.79 49.36
CA ASP A 78 -8.57 12.95 48.02
C ASP A 78 -8.26 11.73 47.13
N ASP A 79 -9.20 10.78 47.13
CA ASP A 79 -9.15 9.55 46.31
C ASP A 79 -8.99 9.82 44.80
N ILE A 80 -9.46 10.98 44.32
CA ILE A 80 -9.42 11.32 42.89
C ILE A 80 -7.98 11.66 42.47
N LEU A 81 -7.24 12.34 43.35
CA LEU A 81 -5.83 12.70 43.13
C LEU A 81 -4.93 11.46 43.12
N VAL A 82 -5.20 10.50 44.02
CA VAL A 82 -4.50 9.21 44.07
C VAL A 82 -4.71 8.42 42.78
N ALA A 83 -5.96 8.33 42.31
CA ALA A 83 -6.29 7.63 41.07
C ALA A 83 -5.63 8.27 39.83
N ALA A 84 -5.60 9.60 39.76
CA ALA A 84 -5.03 10.34 38.63
C ALA A 84 -3.50 10.19 38.53
N VAL A 85 -2.79 10.19 39.67
CA VAL A 85 -1.33 9.98 39.72
C VAL A 85 -0.98 8.52 39.42
N ALA A 86 -1.78 7.56 39.90
CA ALA A 86 -1.53 6.14 39.68
C ALA A 86 -1.79 5.68 38.24
N HIS A 87 -2.77 6.25 37.54
CA HIS A 87 -3.14 5.82 36.18
C HIS A 87 -2.61 6.70 35.05
N GLY A 88 -2.07 7.89 35.33
CA GLY A 88 -1.75 8.84 34.28
C GLY A 88 -3.01 9.37 33.57
N VAL A 89 -2.87 10.43 32.77
CA VAL A 89 -3.96 11.31 32.26
C VAL A 89 -5.01 10.60 31.36
N HIS A 90 -4.97 9.29 31.15
CA HIS A 90 -6.02 8.61 30.40
C HIS A 90 -6.34 7.23 30.95
N ASN A 91 -7.51 7.12 31.61
CA ASN A 91 -8.16 5.83 31.80
C ASN A 91 -8.70 5.39 30.44
N ASP A 92 -7.97 4.51 29.78
CA ASP A 92 -8.33 3.94 28.48
C ASP A 92 -9.48 2.93 28.69
N ASP A 93 -10.73 3.41 28.71
CA ASP A 93 -11.92 2.55 28.75
C ASP A 93 -12.16 1.98 27.34
N LEU A 94 -11.28 1.06 26.94
CA LEU A 94 -11.41 0.35 25.69
C LEU A 94 -12.60 -0.61 25.77
N ASN A 95 -13.61 -0.36 24.94
CA ASN A 95 -14.71 -1.30 24.77
C ASN A 95 -14.23 -2.53 23.95
N TYR A 96 -13.68 -3.51 24.65
CA TYR A 96 -13.16 -4.76 24.06
C TYR A 96 -14.23 -5.50 23.26
N ASN A 97 -15.49 -5.49 23.68
CA ASN A 97 -16.58 -6.12 22.94
C ASN A 97 -16.74 -5.53 21.53
N LYS A 98 -16.66 -4.20 21.43
CA LYS A 98 -16.71 -3.49 20.15
C LYS A 98 -15.44 -3.75 19.34
N LEU A 99 -14.25 -3.73 19.97
CA LEU A 99 -12.99 -3.99 19.30
C LEU A 99 -12.93 -5.39 18.67
N PHE A 100 -13.30 -6.43 19.43
CA PHE A 100 -13.34 -7.81 18.94
C PHE A 100 -14.36 -7.96 17.81
N PHE A 101 -15.55 -7.37 17.94
CA PHE A 101 -16.55 -7.42 16.89
C PHE A 101 -16.04 -6.83 15.57
N TRP A 102 -15.49 -5.61 15.59
CA TRP A 102 -15.00 -4.96 14.37
C TRP A 102 -13.75 -5.65 13.80
N THR A 103 -12.88 -6.17 14.66
CA THR A 103 -11.69 -6.92 14.22
C THR A 103 -12.09 -8.22 13.54
N THR A 104 -12.94 -9.03 14.17
CA THR A 104 -13.42 -10.29 13.58
C THR A 104 -14.24 -10.06 12.31
N PHE A 105 -15.10 -9.04 12.30
CA PHE A 105 -15.86 -8.64 11.12
C PHE A 105 -14.94 -8.20 9.97
N GLY A 106 -13.96 -7.35 10.25
CA GLY A 106 -12.98 -6.87 9.28
C GLY A 106 -12.15 -8.03 8.70
N THR A 107 -11.63 -8.91 9.56
CA THR A 107 -10.90 -10.11 9.12
C THR A 107 -11.78 -11.01 8.25
N GLY A 108 -13.03 -11.24 8.64
CA GLY A 108 -13.98 -12.03 7.85
C GLY A 108 -14.25 -11.45 6.47
N LEU A 109 -14.46 -10.13 6.38
CA LEU A 109 -14.68 -9.43 5.11
C LEU A 109 -13.49 -9.62 4.15
N VAL A 110 -12.26 -9.48 4.66
CA VAL A 110 -11.05 -9.65 3.85
C VAL A 110 -10.96 -11.07 3.29
N ILE A 111 -11.28 -12.10 4.09
CA ILE A 111 -11.28 -13.50 3.65
C ILE A 111 -12.27 -13.71 2.49
N VAL A 112 -13.48 -13.14 2.59
CA VAL A 112 -14.50 -13.25 1.53
C VAL A 112 -14.01 -12.60 0.24
N ILE A 113 -13.36 -11.43 0.32
CA ILE A 113 -12.80 -10.75 -0.85
C ILE A 113 -11.71 -11.60 -1.50
N ILE A 114 -10.78 -12.15 -0.72
CA ILE A 114 -9.71 -13.03 -1.23
C ILE A 114 -10.32 -14.24 -1.96
N TYR A 115 -11.32 -14.88 -1.35
CA TYR A 115 -12.00 -16.02 -1.97
C TYR A 115 -12.68 -15.63 -3.29
N GLY A 116 -13.34 -14.47 -3.34
CA GLY A 116 -13.93 -13.91 -4.56
C GLY A 116 -12.90 -13.66 -5.66
N LEU A 117 -11.73 -13.12 -5.31
CA LEU A 117 -10.63 -12.90 -6.26
C LEU A 117 -10.07 -14.20 -6.82
N ILE A 118 -9.94 -15.26 -6.00
CA ILE A 118 -9.49 -16.57 -6.46
C ILE A 118 -10.49 -17.16 -7.48
N GLN A 119 -11.79 -17.12 -7.16
CA GLN A 119 -12.83 -17.61 -8.07
C GLN A 119 -12.88 -16.82 -9.37
N PHE A 120 -12.80 -15.48 -9.27
CA PHE A 120 -12.74 -14.62 -10.44
C PHE A 120 -11.52 -14.89 -11.31
N ALA A 121 -10.34 -15.08 -10.70
CA ALA A 121 -9.13 -15.43 -11.42
C ALA A 121 -9.30 -16.77 -12.17
N GLN A 122 -9.82 -17.81 -11.51
CA GLN A 122 -10.04 -19.11 -12.16
C GLN A 122 -10.98 -19.01 -13.36
N ALA A 123 -12.08 -18.26 -13.24
CA ALA A 123 -13.00 -18.01 -14.35
C ALA A 123 -12.32 -17.22 -15.49
N SER A 124 -11.59 -16.16 -15.15
CA SER A 124 -10.87 -15.32 -16.10
C SER A 124 -9.81 -16.10 -16.90
N TRP A 125 -9.06 -16.99 -16.25
CA TRP A 125 -8.09 -17.86 -16.92
C TRP A 125 -8.75 -18.90 -17.84
N PHE A 126 -9.95 -19.36 -17.51
CA PHE A 126 -10.71 -20.30 -18.35
C PHE A 126 -11.20 -19.60 -19.62
N ASP A 127 -11.78 -18.41 -19.51
CA ASP A 127 -12.27 -17.65 -20.65
C ASP A 127 -11.13 -17.20 -21.57
N ALA A 128 -10.03 -16.70 -21.00
CA ALA A 128 -8.85 -16.28 -21.77
C ALA A 128 -8.19 -17.46 -22.52
N GLN A 129 -8.12 -18.64 -21.91
CA GLN A 129 -7.61 -19.84 -22.58
C GLN A 129 -8.57 -20.34 -23.67
N ASN A 130 -9.87 -20.25 -23.45
CA ASN A 130 -10.86 -20.68 -24.43
C ASN A 130 -10.82 -19.77 -25.67
N GLU A 131 -10.71 -18.46 -25.49
CA GLU A 131 -10.58 -17.50 -26.58
C GLU A 131 -9.25 -17.67 -27.36
N ALA A 132 -8.12 -17.85 -26.66
CA ALA A 132 -6.83 -18.11 -27.29
C ALA A 132 -6.80 -19.47 -28.04
N SER A 133 -7.43 -20.50 -27.47
CA SER A 133 -7.57 -21.82 -28.09
C SER A 133 -8.41 -21.75 -29.37
N VAL A 134 -9.57 -21.08 -29.34
CA VAL A 134 -10.44 -20.93 -30.52
C VAL A 134 -9.71 -20.18 -31.64
N ASN A 135 -8.99 -19.10 -31.33
CA ASN A 135 -8.24 -18.35 -32.34
C ASN A 135 -7.06 -19.16 -32.93
N SER A 136 -6.33 -19.91 -32.10
CA SER A 136 -5.22 -20.75 -32.57
C SER A 136 -5.70 -21.92 -33.42
N GLN A 137 -6.79 -22.59 -33.03
CA GLN A 137 -7.40 -23.66 -33.82
C GLN A 137 -7.92 -23.14 -35.17
N TYR A 138 -8.51 -21.95 -35.22
CA TYR A 138 -9.01 -21.39 -36.48
C TYR A 138 -7.90 -21.12 -37.49
N SER A 139 -6.74 -20.61 -37.01
CA SER A 139 -5.56 -20.41 -37.86
C SER A 139 -5.00 -21.73 -38.39
N GLN A 140 -4.85 -22.73 -37.52
CA GLN A 140 -4.35 -24.05 -37.90
C GLN A 140 -5.29 -24.74 -38.89
N ILE A 141 -6.62 -24.66 -38.70
CA ILE A 141 -7.61 -25.24 -39.62
C ILE A 141 -7.56 -24.54 -40.98
N LYS A 142 -7.38 -23.22 -41.02
CA LYS A 142 -7.27 -22.48 -42.28
C LYS A 142 -6.01 -22.86 -43.06
N GLU A 143 -4.89 -23.03 -42.36
CA GLU A 143 -3.62 -23.44 -42.96
C GLU A 143 -3.67 -24.89 -43.46
N LEU A 144 -4.21 -25.81 -42.65
CA LEU A 144 -4.47 -27.20 -43.05
C LEU A 144 -5.36 -27.26 -44.30
N LYS A 145 -6.47 -26.52 -44.34
CA LYS A 145 -7.35 -26.47 -45.52
C LYS A 145 -6.65 -25.91 -46.75
N ALA A 146 -5.80 -24.90 -46.61
CA ALA A 146 -5.05 -24.34 -47.73
C ALA A 146 -4.04 -25.36 -48.29
N LYS A 147 -3.31 -26.05 -47.41
CA LYS A 147 -2.36 -27.11 -47.78
C LYS A 147 -3.03 -28.32 -48.40
N ASP A 148 -4.18 -28.73 -47.88
CA ASP A 148 -4.98 -29.82 -48.44
C ASP A 148 -5.52 -29.43 -49.82
N ALA A 149 -6.03 -28.21 -49.98
CA ALA A 149 -6.48 -27.71 -51.28
C ALA A 149 -5.34 -27.66 -52.31
N GLU A 150 -4.13 -27.28 -51.91
CA GLU A 150 -2.95 -27.30 -52.77
C GLU A 150 -2.55 -28.74 -53.14
N THR A 151 -2.61 -29.67 -52.18
CA THR A 151 -2.27 -31.09 -52.39
C THR A 151 -3.28 -31.77 -53.32
N LEU A 152 -4.58 -31.46 -53.20
CA LEU A 152 -5.65 -32.03 -54.02
C LEU A 152 -5.70 -31.46 -55.44
N ASN A 153 -5.20 -30.25 -55.65
CA ASN A 153 -5.21 -29.59 -56.96
C ASN A 153 -3.85 -29.63 -57.69
N SER A 154 -2.86 -30.33 -57.15
CA SER A 154 -1.51 -30.42 -57.75
C SER A 154 -1.14 -31.85 -58.15
N TYR A 155 -0.35 -31.95 -59.20
CA TYR A 155 0.33 -33.19 -59.57
C TYR A 155 1.47 -33.49 -58.59
N GLY A 156 1.78 -34.77 -58.40
CA GLY A 156 2.90 -35.18 -57.59
C GLY A 156 3.10 -36.69 -57.56
N VAL A 157 4.20 -37.13 -56.96
CA VAL A 157 4.49 -38.55 -56.80
C VAL A 157 4.12 -38.96 -55.38
N VAL A 158 3.30 -40.00 -55.26
CA VAL A 158 2.89 -40.56 -53.96
C VAL A 158 3.82 -41.70 -53.60
N ASP A 159 4.15 -42.55 -54.58
CA ASP A 159 5.07 -43.66 -54.42
C ASP A 159 5.81 -43.93 -55.75
N LEU A 160 7.13 -43.71 -55.74
CA LEU A 160 7.98 -43.90 -56.92
C LEU A 160 8.27 -45.38 -57.20
N GLU A 161 8.34 -46.23 -56.18
CA GLU A 161 8.64 -47.66 -56.34
C GLU A 161 7.46 -48.41 -56.93
N ASN A 162 6.25 -48.05 -56.53
CA ASN A 162 5.01 -48.64 -57.06
C ASN A 162 4.41 -47.85 -58.24
N GLY A 163 5.09 -46.80 -58.72
CA GLY A 163 4.63 -45.99 -59.85
C GLY A 163 3.29 -45.27 -59.63
N THR A 164 2.97 -44.93 -58.38
CA THR A 164 1.70 -44.28 -58.01
C THR A 164 1.86 -42.76 -57.98
N TYR A 165 1.08 -42.08 -58.82
CA TYR A 165 1.10 -40.62 -58.98
C TYR A 165 -0.24 -40.02 -58.53
N ARG A 166 -0.19 -38.82 -57.91
CA ARG A 166 -1.38 -38.00 -57.68
C ARG A 166 -1.63 -37.09 -58.87
N ILE A 167 -2.90 -36.96 -59.23
CA ILE A 167 -3.40 -36.04 -60.24
C ILE A 167 -4.45 -35.11 -59.60
N PRO A 168 -4.63 -33.88 -60.09
CA PRO A 168 -5.67 -32.97 -59.61
C PRO A 168 -7.06 -33.60 -59.69
N ILE A 169 -7.93 -33.28 -58.73
CA ILE A 169 -9.28 -33.84 -58.66
C ILE A 169 -10.07 -33.64 -59.96
N ASP A 170 -10.02 -32.45 -60.56
CA ASP A 170 -10.75 -32.17 -61.81
C ASP A 170 -10.32 -33.10 -62.95
N GLN A 171 -9.03 -33.43 -63.00
CA GLN A 171 -8.46 -34.33 -64.00
C GLN A 171 -8.80 -35.79 -63.71
N ALA A 172 -8.85 -36.17 -62.43
CA ALA A 172 -9.34 -37.48 -62.01
C ALA A 172 -10.81 -37.66 -62.38
N ILE A 173 -11.65 -36.65 -62.13
CA ILE A 173 -13.08 -36.67 -62.49
C ILE A 173 -13.25 -36.83 -64.01
N ASN A 174 -12.54 -36.04 -64.81
CA ASN A 174 -12.61 -36.15 -66.27
C ASN A 174 -12.19 -37.55 -66.75
N LYS A 175 -11.13 -38.13 -66.19
CA LYS A 175 -10.69 -39.49 -66.55
C LYS A 175 -11.68 -40.59 -66.17
N ILE A 176 -12.43 -40.41 -65.09
CA ILE A 176 -13.46 -41.37 -64.66
C ILE A 176 -14.74 -41.21 -65.49
N ALA A 177 -15.06 -39.98 -65.90
CA ALA A 177 -16.25 -39.66 -66.70
C ALA A 177 -16.08 -39.97 -68.20
N GLU A 178 -14.85 -39.94 -68.71
CA GLU A 178 -14.51 -40.29 -70.11
C GLU A 178 -14.30 -41.81 -70.34
N ASN A 179 -14.33 -42.61 -69.26
CA ASN A 179 -14.32 -44.08 -69.29
C ASN A 179 -15.75 -44.63 -69.17
#